data_AF-A0A2V9ZSW0-F1
#
_entry.id   AF-A0A2V9ZSW0-F1
#
_cell.length_a   1.000
_cell.length_b   1.000
_cell.length_c   1.000
_cell.angle_alpha   90.00
_cell.angle_beta   90.00
_cell.angle_gamma   90.00
#
_symmetry.space_group_name_H-M   'P 1'
#
loop_
_entity.id
_entity.type
_entity.pdbx_description
1 polymer ?
#
loop_
_entity_poly.entity_id
_entity_poly.type
_entity_poly.pdbx_seq_one_letter_code
_entity_poly.pdbx_strand_id
1 'polypeptide(L)'
;STDGGSTWKRLEGHGLPAGIMGRIGVSVSGADSSRVYALIESKDGGLFRSEDAGENWIRMNEDGRLRQRAWYFSHVFADPKSADTVYLLNTGMFRSTDGGRSFNLLSAPHGDHHGLWIDPDNPQRMINGNDGGATVSTDGGKTWTTQYNQPTAQFYHVITDNRWPYYIYGAQQDNSTVAIKSYDDDGVIGRQDWYVVGGGESGYIAPYPSDPNIVYAGAEYFTSRFDKHTEQLVDVSVLPLDPSGNGAEKLEHRFQWTSPLFISPHDPNTLYNAGEVMFKSTNGGQSWRAISPDLTRNDKSKQKPSGGPITLDITSVEYYDTIFAAAESPLQKDLLWAGSDDGLVHVTTDGGQNWSDVTPKELPEWSMISIIEPSHYDAGTAYIAVDRHKLDDFHPFIYRTRDYGKSWSRIVNGIPEGSYLRSVREDPVRKGLLFAGTETGVLFSLDDGENWQALKLNLPTV
;
A
#
# COMPACT_ATOMS: atom_id res chain seq x y z
N SER A 1 -12.66 30.62 15.19
CA SER A 1 -14.01 31.03 15.65
C SER A 1 -13.90 31.58 17.06
N THR A 2 -14.72 32.55 17.44
CA THR A 2 -14.86 33.06 18.82
C THR A 2 -16.23 32.73 19.44
N ASP A 3 -17.04 31.93 18.75
CA ASP A 3 -18.44 31.61 19.09
C ASP A 3 -18.70 30.09 19.11
N GLY A 4 -17.68 29.31 19.49
CA GLY A 4 -17.79 27.85 19.62
C GLY A 4 -17.87 27.10 18.29
N GLY A 5 -17.45 27.72 17.18
CA GLY A 5 -17.45 27.13 15.84
C GLY A 5 -18.69 27.44 15.01
N SER A 6 -19.61 28.28 15.53
CA SER A 6 -20.83 28.67 14.82
C SER A 6 -20.54 29.53 13.59
N THR A 7 -19.56 30.44 13.70
CA THR A 7 -19.07 31.24 12.57
C THR A 7 -17.55 31.23 12.48
N TRP A 8 -17.05 31.41 11.25
CA TRP A 8 -15.63 31.37 10.95
C TRP A 8 -15.20 32.63 10.19
N LYS A 9 -14.22 33.33 10.73
CA LYS A 9 -13.46 34.39 10.04
C LYS A 9 -12.25 33.70 9.38
N ARG A 10 -12.11 33.85 8.06
CA ARG A 10 -10.91 33.43 7.35
C ARG A 10 -9.74 34.31 7.80
N LEU A 11 -8.62 33.69 8.17
CA LEU A 11 -7.37 34.37 8.49
C LEU A 11 -6.48 34.38 7.26
N GLU A 12 -5.98 35.55 6.88
CA GLU A 12 -5.08 35.76 5.74
C GLU A 12 -4.21 37.00 5.98
N GLY A 13 -3.00 37.03 5.40
CA GLY A 13 -2.02 38.08 5.68
C GLY A 13 -1.44 37.96 7.10
N HIS A 14 -1.01 39.09 7.68
CA HIS A 14 -0.53 39.17 9.06
C HIS A 14 0.54 38.12 9.44
N GLY A 15 1.45 37.83 8.49
CA GLY A 15 2.55 36.88 8.67
C GLY A 15 2.25 35.44 8.25
N LEU A 16 1.00 35.09 7.90
CA LEU A 16 0.68 33.84 7.23
C LEU A 16 1.19 33.85 5.78
N PRO A 17 1.50 32.67 5.20
CA PRO A 17 1.99 32.62 3.83
C PRO A 17 0.94 33.13 2.83
N ALA A 18 1.38 33.59 1.66
CA ALA A 18 0.48 33.98 0.58
C ALA A 18 0.34 32.84 -0.44
N GLY A 19 -0.70 32.92 -1.28
CA GLY A 19 -0.91 31.96 -2.36
C GLY A 19 -1.58 30.67 -1.91
N ILE A 20 -1.23 29.55 -2.55
CA ILE A 20 -1.85 28.26 -2.30
C ILE A 20 -1.35 27.70 -0.97
N MET A 21 -2.28 27.28 -0.12
CA MET A 21 -2.04 26.52 1.10
C MET A 21 -2.67 25.14 0.97
N GLY A 22 -1.95 24.11 1.40
CA GLY A 22 -2.43 22.74 1.46
C GLY A 22 -2.87 22.38 2.87
N ARG A 23 -2.46 21.21 3.37
CA ARG A 23 -2.85 20.73 4.72
C ARG A 23 -2.31 21.68 5.80
N ILE A 24 -3.15 21.96 6.81
CA ILE A 24 -2.79 22.78 7.96
C ILE A 24 -3.08 21.99 9.24
N GLY A 25 -2.03 21.68 9.99
CA GLY A 25 -2.16 21.27 11.38
C GLY A 25 -2.27 22.50 12.28
N VAL A 26 -3.20 22.51 13.23
CA VAL A 26 -3.37 23.61 14.19
C VAL A 26 -3.44 23.08 15.62
N SER A 27 -2.79 23.77 16.56
CA SER A 27 -2.86 23.44 17.99
C SER A 27 -2.81 24.71 18.82
N VAL A 28 -3.76 24.83 19.76
CA VAL A 28 -3.77 25.90 20.77
C VAL A 28 -3.01 25.39 21.99
N SER A 29 -2.14 26.22 22.57
CA SER A 29 -1.46 25.83 23.80
C SER A 29 -2.44 25.72 24.97
N GLY A 30 -2.37 24.61 25.71
CA GLY A 30 -3.15 24.46 26.95
C GLY A 30 -2.64 25.35 28.09
N ALA A 31 -1.39 25.80 28.01
CA ALA A 31 -0.78 26.67 29.00
C ALA A 31 -1.11 28.15 28.79
N ASP A 32 -1.39 28.54 27.54
CA ASP A 32 -1.76 29.90 27.16
C ASP A 32 -2.66 29.87 25.92
N SER A 33 -3.94 30.19 26.10
CA SER A 33 -4.93 30.17 25.02
C SER A 33 -4.71 31.24 23.96
N SER A 34 -3.90 32.28 24.21
CA SER A 34 -3.53 33.24 23.16
C SER A 34 -2.46 32.70 22.23
N ARG A 35 -1.74 31.64 22.65
CA ARG A 35 -0.73 31.01 21.82
C ARG A 35 -1.30 29.91 20.94
N VAL A 36 -1.12 30.08 19.64
CA VAL A 36 -1.56 29.12 18.63
C VAL A 36 -0.40 28.76 17.72
N TYR A 37 -0.25 27.46 17.45
CA TYR A 37 0.69 26.90 16.49
C TYR A 37 -0.05 26.45 15.24
N ALA A 38 0.52 26.71 14.07
CA ALA A 38 0.01 26.22 12.80
C ALA A 38 1.17 25.66 11.95
N LEU A 39 1.11 24.38 11.61
CA LEU A 39 2.03 23.76 10.66
C LEU A 39 1.37 23.79 9.28
N ILE A 40 1.89 24.65 8.40
CA ILE A 40 1.22 25.02 7.15
C ILE A 40 2.01 24.50 5.96
N GLU A 41 1.35 23.72 5.11
CA GLU A 41 1.82 23.40 3.77
C GLU A 41 1.63 24.61 2.84
N SER A 42 2.73 25.19 2.38
CA SER A 42 2.75 26.23 1.36
C SER A 42 4.18 26.34 0.79
N LYS A 43 4.36 27.09 -0.31
CA LYS A 43 5.68 27.39 -0.86
C LYS A 43 6.59 28.04 0.20
N ASP A 44 6.04 28.98 0.95
CA ASP A 44 6.67 29.61 2.11
C ASP A 44 6.17 29.00 3.44
N GLY A 45 5.78 27.71 3.40
CA GLY A 45 5.19 26.96 4.50
C GLY A 45 6.18 26.69 5.65
N GLY A 46 5.69 26.20 6.78
CA GLY A 46 6.50 26.08 7.99
C GLY A 46 5.65 25.92 9.22
N LEU A 47 6.31 25.93 10.38
CA LEU A 47 5.62 26.14 11.64
C LEU A 47 5.47 27.64 11.88
N PHE A 48 4.24 28.08 12.08
CA PHE A 48 3.87 29.43 12.45
C PHE A 48 3.35 29.46 13.87
N ARG A 49 3.57 30.58 14.55
CA ARG A 49 3.07 30.83 15.90
C ARG A 49 2.40 32.20 15.99
N SER A 50 1.27 32.25 16.66
CA SER A 50 0.59 33.47 17.08
C SER A 50 0.64 33.58 18.60
N GLU A 51 0.67 34.82 19.11
CA GLU A 51 0.60 35.14 20.55
C GLU A 51 -0.72 35.85 20.92
N ASP A 52 -1.59 36.09 19.93
CA ASP A 52 -2.80 36.90 20.02
C ASP A 52 -4.01 36.17 19.42
N ALA A 53 -4.09 34.86 19.66
CA ALA A 53 -5.18 33.97 19.27
C ALA A 53 -5.44 33.90 17.74
N GLY A 54 -4.41 34.17 16.94
CA GLY A 54 -4.42 34.03 15.49
C GLY A 54 -4.54 35.34 14.71
N GLU A 55 -4.51 36.51 15.35
CA GLU A 55 -4.57 37.80 14.64
C GLU A 55 -3.24 38.15 13.95
N ASN A 56 -2.09 37.85 14.56
CA ASN A 56 -0.76 38.00 13.96
C ASN A 56 0.07 36.72 14.11
N TRP A 57 0.86 36.41 13.08
CA TRP A 57 1.64 35.18 12.98
C TRP A 57 3.12 35.47 12.69
N ILE A 58 3.99 34.62 13.23
CA ILE A 58 5.42 34.62 12.97
C ILE A 58 5.81 33.22 12.50
N ARG A 59 6.52 33.13 11.37
CA ARG A 59 7.11 31.86 10.91
C ARG A 59 8.28 31.51 11.83
N MET A 60 8.10 30.48 12.64
CA MET A 60 9.06 30.05 13.66
C MET A 60 10.14 29.14 13.08
N ASN A 61 9.78 28.29 12.12
CA ASN A 61 10.68 27.30 11.57
C ASN A 61 10.26 26.89 10.15
N GLU A 62 11.25 26.75 9.27
CA GLU A 62 11.06 26.41 7.85
C GLU A 62 11.55 25.02 7.45
N ASP A 63 12.11 24.27 8.39
CA ASP A 63 12.71 22.95 8.17
C ASP A 63 11.75 22.02 7.42
N GLY A 64 12.21 21.53 6.28
CA GLY A 64 11.44 20.64 5.40
C GLY A 64 11.10 19.30 6.05
N ARG A 65 11.93 18.81 7.00
CA ARG A 65 11.70 17.54 7.71
C ARG A 65 10.37 17.51 8.46
N LEU A 66 9.87 18.69 8.84
CA LEU A 66 8.63 18.84 9.61
C LEU A 66 7.38 18.77 8.71
N ARG A 67 7.53 18.87 7.39
CA ARG A 67 6.42 18.99 6.41
C ARG A 67 6.59 18.08 5.19
N GLN A 68 7.38 17.01 5.30
CA GLN A 68 7.41 15.98 4.27
C GLN A 68 6.01 15.39 4.12
N ARG A 69 5.65 15.01 2.88
CA ARG A 69 4.34 14.43 2.48
C ARG A 69 3.19 15.09 3.23
N ALA A 70 3.03 16.39 3.04
CA ALA A 70 2.19 17.20 3.92
C ALA A 70 0.72 16.77 3.93
N TRP A 71 0.21 16.15 2.87
CA TRP A 71 -1.13 15.55 2.83
C TRP A 71 -1.28 14.34 3.77
N TYR A 72 -0.19 13.58 3.99
CA TYR A 72 -0.12 12.38 4.83
C TYR A 72 0.22 12.76 6.28
N PHE A 73 1.18 13.67 6.46
CA PHE A 73 1.62 14.20 7.75
C PHE A 73 1.10 15.63 8.01
N SER A 74 1.86 16.48 8.72
CA SER A 74 1.46 17.83 9.15
C SER A 74 0.62 17.90 10.43
N HIS A 75 0.93 17.06 11.43
CA HIS A 75 0.30 17.15 12.74
C HIS A 75 1.15 17.99 13.72
N VAL A 76 0.49 18.84 14.49
CA VAL A 76 1.10 19.68 15.54
C VAL A 76 0.34 19.53 16.85
N PHE A 77 1.06 19.39 17.95
CA PHE A 77 0.52 19.22 19.29
C PHE A 77 1.27 20.12 20.27
N ALA A 78 0.60 21.15 20.80
CA ALA A 78 1.14 21.97 21.87
C ALA A 78 1.08 21.21 23.21
N ASP A 79 2.08 21.43 24.06
CA ASP A 79 2.07 20.88 25.41
C ASP A 79 0.97 21.54 26.26
N PRO A 80 0.24 20.77 27.09
CA PRO A 80 -0.88 21.31 27.86
C PRO A 80 -0.45 22.18 29.05
N LYS A 81 0.82 22.12 29.49
CA LYS A 81 1.34 22.89 30.64
C LYS A 81 2.50 23.81 30.31
N SER A 82 3.12 23.68 29.13
CA SER A 82 4.21 24.54 28.69
C SER A 82 3.89 25.26 27.39
N ALA A 83 3.77 26.59 27.45
CA ALA A 83 3.50 27.41 26.27
C ALA A 83 4.59 27.32 25.19
N ASP A 84 5.84 27.01 25.57
CA ASP A 84 6.98 26.90 24.62
C ASP A 84 7.26 25.47 24.13
N THR A 85 6.54 24.47 24.63
CA THR A 85 6.78 23.07 24.22
C THR A 85 5.75 22.67 23.17
N VAL A 86 6.24 22.19 22.03
CA VAL A 86 5.40 21.76 20.91
C VAL A 86 6.00 20.55 20.22
N TYR A 87 5.14 19.63 19.82
CA TYR A 87 5.49 18.38 19.16
C TYR A 87 4.94 18.39 17.73
N LEU A 88 5.76 17.91 16.79
CA LEU A 88 5.37 17.75 15.39
C LEU A 88 5.52 16.29 15.00
N LEU A 89 4.49 15.73 14.36
CA LEU A 89 4.53 14.36 13.86
C LEU A 89 4.69 14.37 12.34
N ASN A 90 5.63 13.56 11.90
CA ASN A 90 5.97 13.27 10.51
C ASN A 90 6.54 11.83 10.46
N THR A 91 7.32 11.50 9.43
CA THR A 91 8.17 10.29 9.39
C THR A 91 9.02 10.11 10.65
N GLY A 92 9.37 11.22 11.32
CA GLY A 92 9.88 11.25 12.69
C GLY A 92 9.00 12.07 13.64
N MET A 93 9.10 11.78 14.93
CA MET A 93 8.46 12.56 16.00
C MET A 93 9.42 13.62 16.52
N PHE A 94 9.05 14.90 16.41
CA PHE A 94 9.91 16.01 16.78
C PHE A 94 9.37 16.78 18.00
N ARG A 95 10.26 17.27 18.85
CA ARG A 95 9.93 18.16 19.99
C ARG A 95 10.75 19.44 19.96
N SER A 96 10.06 20.56 20.15
CA SER A 96 10.64 21.86 20.49
C SER A 96 10.30 22.22 21.93
N THR A 97 11.20 22.95 22.58
CA THR A 97 11.01 23.52 23.94
C THR A 97 11.30 25.03 23.98
N ASP A 98 11.48 25.65 22.81
CA ASP A 98 11.80 27.08 22.63
C ASP A 98 10.73 27.80 21.80
N GLY A 99 9.51 27.28 21.87
CA GLY A 99 8.34 27.79 21.19
C GLY A 99 8.35 27.56 19.68
N GLY A 100 8.98 26.48 19.23
CA GLY A 100 8.99 26.05 17.83
C GLY A 100 10.16 26.58 17.00
N ARG A 101 11.22 27.14 17.60
CA ARG A 101 12.38 27.65 16.85
C ARG A 101 13.32 26.53 16.46
N SER A 102 13.58 25.59 17.37
CA SER A 102 14.42 24.41 17.12
C SER A 102 13.72 23.12 17.54
N PHE A 103 14.05 22.03 16.84
CA PHE A 103 13.42 20.72 17.03
C PHE A 103 14.47 19.62 17.20
N ASN A 104 14.22 18.74 18.16
CA ASN A 104 14.96 17.50 18.34
C ASN A 104 14.08 16.32 17.94
N LEU A 105 14.67 15.34 17.27
CA LEU A 105 14.02 14.05 17.00
C LEU A 105 13.92 13.26 18.31
N LEU A 106 12.75 12.70 18.59
CA LEU A 106 12.52 11.79 19.70
C LEU A 106 12.79 10.35 19.25
N SER A 107 13.35 9.54 20.14
CA SER A 107 13.64 8.12 19.89
C SER A 107 12.40 7.26 20.04
N ALA A 108 11.35 7.56 19.29
CA ALA A 108 10.18 6.69 19.15
C ALA A 108 10.60 5.38 18.44
N PRO A 109 9.98 4.24 18.77
CA PRO A 109 10.45 2.92 18.30
C PRO A 109 10.06 2.57 16.86
N HIS A 110 9.28 3.42 16.18
CA HIS A 110 8.83 3.28 14.79
C HIS A 110 8.84 4.65 14.09
N GLY A 111 8.79 4.65 12.76
CA GLY A 111 8.53 5.84 11.94
C GLY A 111 7.03 6.14 11.79
N ASP A 112 6.70 7.11 10.93
CA ASP A 112 5.36 7.46 10.47
C ASP A 112 4.35 7.70 11.62
N HIS A 113 4.48 8.87 12.23
CA HIS A 113 3.69 9.25 13.40
C HIS A 113 2.44 10.05 13.00
N HIS A 114 1.28 9.60 13.45
CA HIS A 114 -0.02 10.16 13.05
C HIS A 114 -0.84 10.72 14.22
N GLY A 115 -0.58 10.27 15.45
CA GLY A 115 -1.34 10.69 16.62
C GLY A 115 -0.47 10.88 17.86
N LEU A 116 -0.75 11.92 18.63
CA LEU A 116 -0.14 12.13 19.94
C LEU A 116 -1.20 12.56 20.94
N TRP A 117 -1.29 11.83 22.04
CA TRP A 117 -1.99 12.26 23.23
C TRP A 117 -0.98 12.59 24.32
N ILE A 118 -1.18 13.75 24.96
CA ILE A 118 -0.37 14.22 26.08
C ILE A 118 -1.33 14.39 27.24
N ASP A 119 -1.01 13.77 28.36
CA ASP A 119 -1.83 13.87 29.56
C ASP A 119 -1.85 15.31 30.09
N PRO A 120 -3.04 15.94 30.20
CA PRO A 120 -3.14 17.34 30.61
C PRO A 120 -2.72 17.59 32.06
N ASP A 121 -2.78 16.57 32.92
CA ASP A 121 -2.38 16.65 34.33
C ASP A 121 -0.90 16.33 34.52
N ASN A 122 -0.29 15.55 33.63
CA ASN A 122 1.12 15.21 33.69
C ASN A 122 1.71 14.96 32.29
N PRO A 123 2.31 15.98 31.64
CA PRO A 123 2.87 15.86 30.28
C PRO A 123 3.99 14.83 30.11
N GLN A 124 4.49 14.24 31.20
CA GLN A 124 5.41 13.10 31.11
C GLN A 124 4.71 11.83 30.58
N ARG A 125 3.38 11.74 30.73
CA ARG A 125 2.57 10.62 30.23
C ARG A 125 2.05 10.94 28.84
N MET A 126 2.43 10.10 27.87
CA MET A 126 2.12 10.31 26.46
C MET A 126 1.73 9.00 25.79
N ILE A 127 0.86 9.07 24.79
CA ILE A 127 0.56 7.96 23.87
C ILE A 127 0.85 8.45 22.45
N ASN A 128 1.73 7.75 21.74
CA ASN A 128 2.10 8.04 20.37
C ASN A 128 1.57 6.91 19.46
N GLY A 129 0.71 7.28 18.51
CA GLY A 129 0.19 6.40 17.47
C GLY A 129 1.00 6.58 16.18
N ASN A 130 1.52 5.47 15.70
CA ASN A 130 2.31 5.36 14.47
C ASN A 130 1.94 4.09 13.71
N ASP A 131 2.54 3.89 12.53
CA ASP A 131 2.18 2.76 11.65
C ASP A 131 2.51 1.38 12.25
N GLY A 132 3.45 1.31 13.21
CA GLY A 132 3.69 0.12 14.02
C GLY A 132 2.67 -0.14 15.14
N GLY A 133 1.80 0.83 15.44
CA GLY A 133 0.78 0.78 16.50
C GLY A 133 0.94 1.89 17.55
N ALA A 134 0.46 1.64 18.77
CA ALA A 134 0.53 2.61 19.87
C ALA A 134 1.72 2.35 20.80
N THR A 135 2.39 3.42 21.22
CA THR A 135 3.50 3.38 22.18
C THR A 135 3.26 4.38 23.31
N VAL A 136 3.63 4.01 24.54
CA VAL A 136 3.38 4.81 25.74
C VAL A 136 4.70 5.30 26.32
N SER A 137 4.76 6.57 26.71
CA SER A 137 5.85 7.14 27.49
C SER A 137 5.35 7.59 28.86
N THR A 138 6.22 7.50 29.87
CA THR A 138 5.97 8.04 31.23
C THR A 138 7.06 9.02 31.68
N ASP A 139 7.97 9.39 30.77
CA ASP A 139 9.12 10.27 31.01
C ASP A 139 9.26 11.39 29.97
N GLY A 140 8.13 11.76 29.34
CA GLY A 140 8.06 12.87 28.38
C GLY A 140 8.70 12.56 27.04
N GLY A 141 8.57 11.31 26.58
CA GLY A 141 9.03 10.83 25.28
C GLY A 141 10.53 10.56 25.20
N LYS A 142 11.22 10.39 26.35
CA LYS A 142 12.63 9.95 26.36
C LYS A 142 12.71 8.45 26.10
N THR A 143 11.78 7.67 26.67
CA THR A 143 11.61 6.25 26.41
C THR A 143 10.15 5.92 26.13
N TRP A 144 9.94 4.80 25.44
CA TRP A 144 8.64 4.33 24.98
C TRP A 144 8.49 2.82 25.23
N THR A 145 7.26 2.35 25.45
CA THR A 145 6.94 0.92 25.50
C THR A 145 7.21 0.25 24.15
N THR A 146 7.35 -1.08 24.16
CA THR A 146 7.43 -1.89 22.93
C THR A 146 6.12 -1.85 22.12
N GLN A 147 6.23 -1.95 20.80
CA GLN A 147 5.10 -2.15 19.87
C GLN A 147 4.75 -3.63 19.64
N TYR A 148 5.62 -4.57 20.03
CA TYR A 148 5.45 -6.01 19.80
C TYR A 148 4.42 -6.68 20.74
N ASN A 149 3.43 -5.92 21.20
CA ASN A 149 2.36 -6.36 22.10
C ASN A 149 0.96 -6.12 21.53
N GLN A 150 0.87 -5.68 20.26
CA GLN A 150 -0.38 -5.40 19.55
C GLN A 150 -0.43 -6.18 18.23
N PRO A 151 -1.57 -6.76 17.83
CA PRO A 151 -1.74 -7.44 16.55
C PRO A 151 -2.08 -6.42 15.44
N THR A 152 -1.16 -5.52 15.14
CA THR A 152 -1.34 -4.42 14.17
C THR A 152 -0.79 -4.72 12.77
N ALA A 153 -0.32 -5.95 12.53
CA ALA A 153 0.26 -6.31 11.24
C ALA A 153 -0.78 -6.26 10.11
N GLN A 154 -0.45 -5.53 9.04
CA GLN A 154 -1.17 -5.52 7.78
C GLN A 154 -0.31 -6.20 6.71
N PHE A 155 -0.89 -7.16 5.98
CA PHE A 155 -0.23 -7.87 4.90
C PHE A 155 -0.89 -7.53 3.56
N TYR A 156 -0.08 -7.22 2.54
CA TYR A 156 -0.58 -6.94 1.18
C TYR A 156 -0.94 -8.23 0.43
N HIS A 157 -0.03 -9.20 0.48
CA HIS A 157 -0.15 -10.47 -0.20
C HIS A 157 0.28 -11.59 0.73
N VAL A 158 -0.38 -12.75 0.58
CA VAL A 158 -0.01 -13.99 1.28
C VAL A 158 0.09 -15.13 0.29
N ILE A 159 1.08 -16.00 0.47
CA ILE A 159 1.29 -17.21 -0.33
C ILE A 159 1.87 -18.32 0.54
N THR A 160 1.69 -19.57 0.13
CA THR A 160 2.34 -20.73 0.76
C THR A 160 3.33 -21.38 -0.20
N ASP A 161 4.33 -22.07 0.33
CA ASP A 161 5.12 -23.00 -0.46
C ASP A 161 4.48 -24.41 -0.50
N ASN A 162 5.20 -25.35 -1.13
CA ASN A 162 4.78 -26.74 -1.28
C ASN A 162 5.46 -27.71 -0.29
N ARG A 163 6.09 -27.22 0.79
CA ARG A 163 6.70 -28.09 1.82
C ARG A 163 5.61 -28.79 2.64
N TRP A 164 6.00 -29.85 3.36
CA TRP A 164 5.19 -30.40 4.44
C TRP A 164 6.01 -30.55 5.72
N PRO A 165 5.65 -29.84 6.81
CA PRO A 165 4.69 -28.72 6.84
C PRO A 165 5.11 -27.55 5.94
N TYR A 166 4.15 -26.83 5.37
CA TYR A 166 4.42 -25.68 4.49
C TYR A 166 4.80 -24.43 5.30
N TYR A 167 5.39 -23.44 4.66
CA TYR A 167 5.49 -22.09 5.21
C TYR A 167 4.48 -21.16 4.57
N ILE A 168 4.08 -20.14 5.33
CA ILE A 168 3.26 -19.02 4.88
C ILE A 168 4.18 -17.81 4.77
N TYR A 169 4.01 -17.04 3.71
CA TYR A 169 4.79 -15.84 3.43
C TYR A 169 3.86 -14.65 3.30
N GLY A 170 4.33 -13.47 3.69
CA GLY A 170 3.60 -12.23 3.42
C GLY A 170 4.48 -11.00 3.56
N ALA A 171 4.19 -10.00 2.71
CA ALA A 171 4.79 -8.67 2.78
C ALA A 171 4.02 -7.82 3.79
N GLN A 172 4.70 -7.39 4.85
CA GLN A 172 4.09 -6.64 5.96
C GLN A 172 4.37 -5.14 5.81
N GLN A 173 3.31 -4.33 5.86
CA GLN A 173 3.38 -2.87 5.77
C GLN A 173 4.35 -2.27 6.79
N ASP A 174 5.13 -1.27 6.36
CA ASP A 174 6.17 -0.54 7.12
C ASP A 174 7.17 -1.46 7.85
N ASN A 175 7.38 -2.65 7.30
CA ASN A 175 8.27 -3.65 7.85
C ASN A 175 8.95 -4.46 6.73
N SER A 176 8.94 -5.79 6.85
CA SER A 176 9.66 -6.71 5.98
C SER A 176 8.70 -7.71 5.37
N THR A 177 9.13 -8.38 4.31
CA THR A 177 8.49 -9.64 3.91
C THR A 177 8.98 -10.74 4.85
N VAL A 178 8.05 -11.52 5.36
CA VAL A 178 8.35 -12.56 6.36
C VAL A 178 7.81 -13.92 5.91
N ALA A 179 8.46 -14.96 6.40
CA ALA A 179 8.01 -16.34 6.33
C ALA A 179 7.76 -16.89 7.74
N ILE A 180 6.73 -17.72 7.89
CA ILE A 180 6.37 -18.40 9.14
C ILE A 180 6.01 -19.85 8.86
N LYS A 181 6.35 -20.75 9.79
CA LYS A 181 5.90 -22.14 9.76
C LYS A 181 4.37 -22.25 9.84
N SER A 182 3.80 -23.26 9.19
CA SER A 182 2.39 -23.68 9.39
C SER A 182 2.18 -24.63 10.57
N TYR A 183 3.26 -25.20 11.10
CA TYR A 183 3.25 -26.16 12.20
C TYR A 183 4.60 -26.16 12.92
N ASP A 184 4.57 -26.37 14.25
CA ASP A 184 5.76 -26.54 15.07
C ASP A 184 5.58 -27.67 16.10
N ASP A 185 6.63 -28.44 16.34
CA ASP A 185 6.63 -29.59 17.27
C ASP A 185 6.53 -29.15 18.74
N ASP A 186 6.83 -27.88 19.06
CA ASP A 186 6.60 -27.30 20.38
C ASP A 186 5.09 -27.09 20.68
N GLY A 187 4.22 -27.37 19.70
CA GLY A 187 2.76 -27.25 19.83
C GLY A 187 2.24 -25.82 19.73
N VAL A 188 3.11 -24.85 19.50
CA VAL A 188 2.79 -23.44 19.31
C VAL A 188 3.78 -22.82 18.32
N ILE A 189 3.27 -22.02 17.38
CA ILE A 189 4.11 -21.21 16.50
C ILE A 189 4.47 -19.92 17.24
N GLY A 190 5.76 -19.72 17.51
CA GLY A 190 6.33 -18.62 18.27
C GLY A 190 7.10 -17.62 17.41
N ARG A 191 7.72 -16.64 18.06
CA ARG A 191 8.53 -15.60 17.38
C ARG A 191 9.74 -16.18 16.66
N GLN A 192 10.31 -17.27 17.18
CA GLN A 192 11.46 -17.97 16.61
C GLN A 192 11.17 -18.63 15.26
N ASP A 193 9.89 -18.81 14.92
CA ASP A 193 9.47 -19.48 13.68
C ASP A 193 9.32 -18.51 12.52
N TRP A 194 9.43 -17.20 12.79
CA TRP A 194 9.46 -16.15 11.80
C TRP A 194 10.89 -15.90 11.32
N TYR A 195 11.04 -15.66 10.02
CA TYR A 195 12.27 -15.07 9.48
C TYR A 195 11.94 -14.12 8.33
N VAL A 196 12.80 -13.12 8.14
CA VAL A 196 12.71 -12.19 7.01
C VAL A 196 13.10 -12.92 5.74
N VAL A 197 12.29 -12.77 4.71
CA VAL A 197 12.64 -13.06 3.31
C VAL A 197 12.83 -11.71 2.61
N GLY A 198 13.57 -11.66 1.51
CA GLY A 198 13.90 -10.39 0.86
C GLY A 198 12.70 -9.55 0.38
N GLY A 199 12.92 -8.58 -0.49
CA GLY A 199 11.86 -7.67 -0.95
C GLY A 199 11.67 -6.54 0.05
N GLY A 200 10.42 -6.19 0.34
CA GLY A 200 10.05 -5.05 1.19
C GLY A 200 8.67 -5.24 1.81
N GLU A 201 7.92 -4.16 1.99
CA GLU A 201 6.67 -4.17 2.77
C GLU A 201 5.40 -4.54 1.97
N SER A 202 5.46 -4.46 0.64
CA SER A 202 4.25 -4.43 -0.20
C SER A 202 4.12 -5.54 -1.24
N GLY A 203 5.24 -6.12 -1.68
CA GLY A 203 5.30 -6.85 -2.94
C GLY A 203 4.70 -8.25 -2.94
N TYR A 204 4.56 -8.82 -4.14
CA TYR A 204 4.28 -10.24 -4.33
C TYR A 204 5.50 -11.11 -3.95
N ILE A 205 5.22 -12.33 -3.53
CA ILE A 205 6.22 -13.32 -3.11
C ILE A 205 6.06 -14.57 -3.98
N ALA A 206 7.18 -15.13 -4.43
CA ALA A 206 7.23 -16.38 -5.18
C ALA A 206 8.29 -17.32 -4.60
N PRO A 207 7.94 -18.21 -3.65
CA PRO A 207 8.81 -19.28 -3.20
C PRO A 207 9.15 -20.22 -4.36
N TYR A 208 10.43 -20.53 -4.55
CA TYR A 208 10.87 -21.37 -5.67
C TYR A 208 10.44 -22.84 -5.46
N PRO A 209 9.60 -23.42 -6.35
CA PRO A 209 9.01 -24.73 -6.09
C PRO A 209 10.03 -25.87 -5.96
N SER A 210 11.14 -25.81 -6.69
CA SER A 210 12.16 -26.87 -6.70
C SER A 210 13.09 -26.81 -5.49
N ASP A 211 13.23 -25.65 -4.85
CA ASP A 211 13.96 -25.46 -3.61
C ASP A 211 13.36 -24.28 -2.81
N PRO A 212 12.49 -24.58 -1.83
CA PRO A 212 11.75 -23.55 -1.08
C PRO A 212 12.63 -22.71 -0.12
N ASN A 213 13.93 -22.99 -0.05
CA ASN A 213 14.89 -22.10 0.61
C ASN A 213 15.25 -20.90 -0.27
N ILE A 214 14.94 -20.96 -1.57
CA ILE A 214 15.05 -19.85 -2.48
C ILE A 214 13.68 -19.17 -2.58
N VAL A 215 13.64 -17.87 -2.30
CA VAL A 215 12.40 -17.08 -2.33
C VAL A 215 12.65 -15.83 -3.15
N TYR A 216 11.80 -15.57 -4.13
CA TYR A 216 11.74 -14.28 -4.80
C TYR A 216 10.71 -13.41 -4.11
N ALA A 217 11.05 -12.16 -3.84
CA ALA A 217 10.17 -11.23 -3.15
C ALA A 217 10.31 -9.83 -3.72
N GLY A 218 9.18 -9.22 -4.03
CA GLY A 218 9.09 -7.86 -4.56
C GLY A 218 8.97 -6.78 -3.49
N ALA A 219 9.20 -5.56 -3.92
CA ALA A 219 8.83 -4.30 -3.27
C ALA A 219 8.64 -3.24 -4.35
N GLU A 220 8.31 -2.02 -3.94
CA GLU A 220 8.53 -0.77 -4.68
C GLU A 220 9.78 -0.85 -5.58
N TYR A 221 9.60 -0.96 -6.93
CA TYR A 221 10.64 -1.10 -7.99
C TYR A 221 11.76 -2.14 -7.78
N PHE A 222 11.70 -2.92 -6.71
CA PHE A 222 12.75 -3.83 -6.27
C PHE A 222 12.26 -5.27 -6.31
N THR A 223 13.12 -6.18 -6.75
CA THR A 223 12.87 -7.62 -6.66
C THR A 223 14.14 -8.29 -6.18
N SER A 224 14.02 -9.09 -5.15
CA SER A 224 15.14 -9.84 -4.58
C SER A 224 15.00 -11.33 -4.80
N ARG A 225 16.15 -12.01 -4.82
CA ARG A 225 16.28 -13.45 -4.63
C ARG A 225 16.97 -13.68 -3.29
N PHE A 226 16.23 -14.24 -2.33
CA PHE A 226 16.74 -14.62 -1.02
C PHE A 226 17.05 -16.13 -1.00
N ASP A 227 18.21 -16.49 -0.45
CA ASP A 227 18.65 -17.88 -0.27
C ASP A 227 18.85 -18.17 1.22
N LYS A 228 17.95 -18.97 1.80
CA LYS A 228 17.95 -19.26 3.23
C LYS A 228 19.12 -20.15 3.67
N HIS A 229 19.76 -20.89 2.77
CA HIS A 229 20.93 -21.72 3.14
C HIS A 229 22.14 -20.87 3.48
N THR A 230 22.28 -19.75 2.78
CA THR A 230 23.44 -18.84 2.89
C THR A 230 23.10 -17.51 3.55
N GLU A 231 21.80 -17.24 3.76
CA GLU A 231 21.25 -15.96 4.20
C GLU A 231 21.63 -14.80 3.27
N GLN A 232 21.90 -15.10 2.00
CA GLN A 232 22.22 -14.10 0.99
C GLN A 232 20.95 -13.57 0.33
N LEU A 233 20.94 -12.25 0.14
CA LEU A 233 19.94 -11.53 -0.62
C LEU A 233 20.64 -10.91 -1.84
N VAL A 234 20.09 -11.16 -3.02
CA VAL A 234 20.59 -10.61 -4.29
C VAL A 234 19.48 -9.79 -4.94
N ASP A 235 19.81 -8.57 -5.35
CA ASP A 235 18.95 -7.75 -6.21
C ASP A 235 18.87 -8.38 -7.61
N VAL A 236 17.66 -8.72 -8.03
CA VAL A 236 17.31 -9.29 -9.33
C VAL A 236 16.19 -8.48 -9.99
N SER A 237 16.10 -7.19 -9.68
CA SER A 237 15.14 -6.26 -10.26
C SER A 237 15.28 -6.18 -11.77
N VAL A 238 14.17 -5.95 -12.47
CA VAL A 238 14.17 -5.74 -13.93
C VAL A 238 15.07 -4.55 -14.28
N LEU A 239 14.96 -3.48 -13.51
CA LEU A 239 15.76 -2.27 -13.63
C LEU A 239 16.12 -1.78 -12.21
N PRO A 240 17.34 -2.06 -11.70
CA PRO A 240 17.75 -1.72 -10.33
C PRO A 240 18.10 -0.23 -10.23
N LEU A 241 17.09 0.63 -10.33
CA LEU A 241 17.17 2.08 -10.19
C LEU A 241 16.13 2.54 -9.18
N ASP A 242 16.49 3.52 -8.34
CA ASP A 242 15.55 4.26 -7.51
C ASP A 242 14.86 5.34 -8.37
N PRO A 243 13.56 5.21 -8.67
CA PRO A 243 12.81 6.18 -9.45
C PRO A 243 12.30 7.37 -8.60
N SER A 244 12.47 7.33 -7.28
CA SER A 244 12.01 8.39 -6.36
C SER A 244 12.45 9.76 -6.84
N GLY A 245 11.60 10.76 -6.66
CA GLY A 245 11.87 12.11 -7.14
C GLY A 245 11.39 12.40 -8.58
N ASN A 246 10.87 11.40 -9.30
CA ASN A 246 10.47 11.54 -10.71
C ASN A 246 8.99 11.19 -10.91
N GLY A 247 8.36 11.86 -11.89
CA GLY A 247 7.11 11.38 -12.46
C GLY A 247 7.35 10.17 -13.37
N ALA A 248 6.40 9.25 -13.41
CA ALA A 248 6.47 8.03 -14.22
C ALA A 248 6.71 8.31 -15.71
N GLU A 249 6.37 9.52 -16.21
CA GLU A 249 6.52 9.84 -17.62
C GLU A 249 7.98 9.88 -18.11
N LYS A 250 8.95 9.94 -17.19
CA LYS A 250 10.39 9.99 -17.47
C LYS A 250 11.09 8.65 -17.33
N LEU A 251 10.40 7.63 -16.83
CA LEU A 251 11.00 6.33 -16.58
C LEU A 251 11.02 5.47 -17.84
N GLU A 252 12.03 4.61 -17.94
CA GLU A 252 12.09 3.58 -18.99
C GLU A 252 10.97 2.55 -18.79
N HIS A 253 10.85 2.08 -17.55
CA HIS A 253 9.79 1.18 -17.09
C HIS A 253 9.19 1.72 -15.80
N ARG A 254 7.88 1.55 -15.64
CA ARG A 254 7.13 1.97 -14.45
C ARG A 254 6.54 0.75 -13.77
N PHE A 255 6.80 0.64 -12.47
CA PHE A 255 6.39 -0.48 -11.64
C PHE A 255 5.42 0.01 -10.58
N GLN A 256 4.53 -0.89 -10.16
CA GLN A 256 3.61 -0.62 -9.07
C GLN A 256 4.28 -0.82 -7.72
N TRP A 257 3.68 -0.19 -6.72
CA TRP A 257 3.95 -0.49 -5.31
C TRP A 257 3.84 -1.99 -5.03
N THR A 258 2.85 -2.64 -5.64
CA THR A 258 2.60 -4.09 -5.56
C THR A 258 2.72 -4.77 -6.92
N SER A 259 3.84 -4.58 -7.62
CA SER A 259 4.05 -5.20 -8.94
C SER A 259 3.90 -6.73 -8.91
N PRO A 260 3.17 -7.34 -9.86
CA PRO A 260 3.06 -8.79 -9.97
C PRO A 260 4.42 -9.47 -10.05
N LEU A 261 4.60 -10.55 -9.28
CA LEU A 261 5.78 -11.42 -9.29
C LEU A 261 5.32 -12.87 -9.05
N PHE A 262 5.55 -13.76 -10.01
CA PHE A 262 5.12 -15.15 -9.89
C PHE A 262 5.95 -16.11 -10.74
N ILE A 263 6.01 -17.37 -10.31
CA ILE A 263 6.67 -18.45 -11.04
C ILE A 263 5.64 -19.19 -11.89
N SER A 264 6.04 -19.60 -13.09
CA SER A 264 5.18 -20.41 -13.97
C SER A 264 4.77 -21.72 -13.27
N PRO A 265 3.48 -22.09 -13.27
CA PRO A 265 3.05 -23.41 -12.79
C PRO A 265 3.53 -24.56 -13.70
N HIS A 266 4.01 -24.26 -14.92
CA HIS A 266 4.45 -25.25 -15.91
C HIS A 266 5.97 -25.40 -16.00
N ASP A 267 6.73 -24.42 -15.52
CA ASP A 267 8.19 -24.43 -15.53
C ASP A 267 8.74 -23.64 -14.35
N PRO A 268 9.27 -24.29 -13.29
CA PRO A 268 9.71 -23.59 -12.10
C PRO A 268 10.85 -22.60 -12.36
N ASN A 269 11.60 -22.73 -13.47
CA ASN A 269 12.69 -21.82 -13.82
C ASN A 269 12.20 -20.55 -14.53
N THR A 270 10.93 -20.49 -14.91
CA THR A 270 10.32 -19.32 -15.52
C THR A 270 9.72 -18.43 -14.43
N LEU A 271 10.27 -17.22 -14.30
CA LEU A 271 9.79 -16.17 -13.38
C LEU A 271 9.20 -15.01 -14.21
N TYR A 272 8.06 -14.48 -13.77
CA TYR A 272 7.39 -13.34 -14.37
C TYR A 272 7.39 -12.15 -13.40
N ASN A 273 7.55 -10.95 -13.95
CA ASN A 273 7.39 -9.67 -13.25
C ASN A 273 6.63 -8.71 -14.19
N ALA A 274 5.87 -7.75 -13.66
CA ALA A 274 5.15 -6.79 -14.48
C ALA A 274 5.31 -5.34 -14.02
N GLY A 275 5.61 -4.47 -15.01
CA GLY A 275 5.49 -3.02 -14.93
C GLY A 275 4.35 -2.58 -15.85
N GLU A 276 4.58 -1.65 -16.78
CA GLU A 276 3.65 -1.42 -17.90
C GLU A 276 3.67 -2.52 -18.95
N VAL A 277 4.76 -3.30 -18.98
CA VAL A 277 4.95 -4.50 -19.81
C VAL A 277 5.13 -5.73 -18.93
N MET A 278 4.87 -6.90 -19.51
CA MET A 278 5.16 -8.19 -18.91
C MET A 278 6.63 -8.57 -19.16
N PHE A 279 7.35 -8.93 -18.10
CA PHE A 279 8.73 -9.41 -18.16
C PHE A 279 8.81 -10.89 -17.84
N LYS A 280 9.75 -11.57 -18.49
CA LYS A 280 10.08 -12.98 -18.25
C LYS A 280 11.58 -13.15 -17.98
N SER A 281 11.90 -13.94 -16.96
CA SER A 281 13.23 -14.46 -16.70
C SER A 281 13.22 -15.99 -16.74
N THR A 282 14.34 -16.59 -17.17
CA THR A 282 14.56 -18.04 -17.18
C THR A 282 15.84 -18.45 -16.45
N ASN A 283 16.48 -17.50 -15.76
CA ASN A 283 17.76 -17.67 -15.06
C ASN A 283 17.71 -17.11 -13.63
N GLY A 284 16.55 -17.19 -12.99
CA GLY A 284 16.35 -16.76 -11.61
C GLY A 284 16.48 -15.25 -11.41
N GLY A 285 15.98 -14.45 -12.35
CA GLY A 285 15.96 -12.99 -12.27
C GLY A 285 17.28 -12.30 -12.62
N GLN A 286 18.34 -13.03 -12.98
CA GLN A 286 19.63 -12.43 -13.38
C GLN A 286 19.52 -11.59 -14.67
N SER A 287 18.56 -11.91 -15.52
CA SER A 287 18.20 -11.08 -16.67
C SER A 287 16.72 -11.22 -17.00
N TRP A 288 16.14 -10.16 -17.53
CA TRP A 288 14.73 -10.07 -17.89
C TRP A 288 14.56 -9.71 -19.36
N ARG A 289 13.49 -10.23 -19.97
CA ARG A 289 13.06 -9.88 -21.32
C ARG A 289 11.61 -9.43 -21.29
N ALA A 290 11.32 -8.26 -21.86
CA ALA A 290 9.94 -7.87 -22.11
C ALA A 290 9.30 -8.83 -23.12
N ILE A 291 8.12 -9.34 -22.80
CA ILE A 291 7.32 -10.27 -23.61
C ILE A 291 5.93 -9.70 -23.91
N SER A 292 5.79 -8.38 -23.85
CA SER A 292 4.59 -7.67 -24.28
C SER A 292 4.95 -6.27 -24.76
N PRO A 293 4.09 -5.62 -25.55
CA PRO A 293 4.07 -4.16 -25.61
C PRO A 293 3.57 -3.57 -24.28
N ASP A 294 3.48 -2.25 -24.18
CA ASP A 294 2.77 -1.57 -23.09
C ASP A 294 1.28 -2.01 -23.12
N LEU A 295 0.82 -2.66 -22.05
CA LEU A 295 -0.53 -3.25 -21.93
C LEU A 295 -1.51 -2.33 -21.19
N THR A 296 -1.20 -1.04 -21.14
CA THR A 296 -1.92 -0.03 -20.37
C THR A 296 -2.41 1.08 -21.31
N ARG A 297 -3.26 1.98 -20.84
CA ARG A 297 -3.70 3.17 -21.58
C ARG A 297 -2.54 4.13 -21.84
N ASN A 298 -1.52 4.10 -20.98
CA ASN A 298 -0.31 4.91 -21.11
C ASN A 298 -0.62 6.42 -21.29
N ASP A 299 -1.57 6.93 -20.52
CA ASP A 299 -1.96 8.33 -20.56
C ASP A 299 -0.92 9.19 -19.84
N LYS A 300 -0.06 9.85 -20.64
CA LYS A 300 1.02 10.71 -20.13
C LYS A 300 0.54 11.88 -19.26
N SER A 301 -0.75 12.21 -19.27
CA SER A 301 -1.32 13.20 -18.34
C SER A 301 -1.48 12.65 -16.92
N LYS A 302 -1.56 11.33 -16.75
CA LYS A 302 -1.68 10.61 -15.48
C LYS A 302 -0.34 10.19 -14.88
N GLN A 303 0.74 10.29 -15.66
CA GLN A 303 2.08 9.87 -15.24
C GLN A 303 2.92 11.02 -14.66
N LYS A 304 2.33 12.20 -14.46
CA LYS A 304 3.02 13.39 -13.91
C LYS A 304 3.40 13.19 -12.45
N PRO A 305 4.41 13.94 -11.93
CA PRO A 305 4.70 13.96 -10.50
C PRO A 305 3.43 14.25 -9.68
N SER A 306 3.20 13.49 -8.61
CA SER A 306 2.04 13.67 -7.74
C SER A 306 2.30 14.68 -6.62
N GLY A 307 1.30 14.96 -5.78
CA GLY A 307 1.37 15.96 -4.69
C GLY A 307 1.03 17.40 -5.09
N GLY A 308 0.77 17.66 -6.37
CA GLY A 308 0.27 18.95 -6.83
C GLY A 308 1.31 20.08 -6.80
N PRO A 309 0.90 21.36 -6.71
CA PRO A 309 1.80 22.49 -6.99
C PRO A 309 2.69 22.92 -5.81
N ILE A 310 2.52 22.34 -4.61
CA ILE A 310 3.23 22.78 -3.39
C ILE A 310 4.27 21.75 -2.94
N THR A 311 3.82 20.61 -2.41
CA THR A 311 4.70 19.53 -1.99
C THR A 311 4.47 18.33 -2.88
N LEU A 312 5.48 17.97 -3.67
CA LEU A 312 5.40 16.77 -4.49
C LEU A 312 5.42 15.54 -3.56
N ASP A 313 4.56 14.58 -3.85
CA ASP A 313 4.67 13.21 -3.33
C ASP A 313 5.24 12.37 -4.47
N ILE A 314 6.52 12.06 -4.35
CA ILE A 314 7.34 11.43 -5.38
C ILE A 314 8.10 10.25 -4.78
N THR A 315 7.35 9.43 -4.05
CA THR A 315 7.81 8.18 -3.43
C THR A 315 7.67 6.99 -4.38
N SER A 316 7.20 7.23 -5.62
CA SER A 316 6.95 6.22 -6.67
C SER A 316 5.78 5.27 -6.42
N VAL A 317 5.22 5.26 -5.21
CA VAL A 317 4.05 4.44 -4.82
C VAL A 317 2.77 4.85 -5.57
N GLU A 318 2.75 6.08 -6.07
CA GLU A 318 1.63 6.72 -6.75
C GLU A 318 1.57 6.44 -8.26
N TYR A 319 2.52 5.68 -8.81
CA TYR A 319 2.58 5.45 -10.25
C TYR A 319 1.31 4.77 -10.76
N TYR A 320 0.98 5.10 -12.01
CA TYR A 320 -0.25 4.68 -12.67
C TYR A 320 0.06 4.25 -14.11
N ASP A 321 -0.93 3.67 -14.79
CA ASP A 321 -0.79 3.03 -16.10
C ASP A 321 0.20 1.86 -16.04
N THR A 322 -0.07 0.88 -15.20
CA THR A 322 0.77 -0.31 -14.98
C THR A 322 -0.07 -1.58 -14.98
N ILE A 323 0.55 -2.72 -15.25
CA ILE A 323 -0.08 -4.03 -15.03
C ILE A 323 -0.13 -4.27 -13.52
N PHE A 324 -1.35 -4.25 -12.98
CA PHE A 324 -1.61 -4.39 -11.54
C PHE A 324 -1.90 -5.86 -11.15
N ALA A 325 -2.46 -6.64 -12.07
CA ALA A 325 -2.75 -8.06 -11.88
C ALA A 325 -2.23 -8.87 -13.07
N ALA A 326 -1.59 -10.01 -12.80
CA ALA A 326 -1.13 -10.91 -13.84
C ALA A 326 -1.09 -12.36 -13.33
N ALA A 327 -1.35 -13.31 -14.23
CA ALA A 327 -1.31 -14.74 -13.92
C ALA A 327 -1.08 -15.59 -15.17
N GLU A 328 -0.41 -16.72 -15.02
CA GLU A 328 -0.39 -17.79 -16.02
C GLU A 328 -1.49 -18.82 -15.69
N SER A 329 -2.16 -19.35 -16.71
CA SER A 329 -3.13 -20.42 -16.52
C SER A 329 -2.46 -21.65 -15.88
N PRO A 330 -3.06 -22.27 -14.85
CA PRO A 330 -2.54 -23.52 -14.30
C PRO A 330 -2.75 -24.71 -15.25
N LEU A 331 -3.59 -24.58 -16.28
CA LEU A 331 -3.97 -25.67 -17.19
C LEU A 331 -3.27 -25.62 -18.55
N GLN A 332 -2.94 -24.41 -19.02
CA GLN A 332 -2.34 -24.22 -20.33
C GLN A 332 -1.05 -23.42 -20.20
N LYS A 333 0.06 -24.08 -20.53
CA LYS A 333 1.36 -23.42 -20.63
C LYS A 333 1.30 -22.26 -21.62
N ASP A 334 1.98 -21.16 -21.30
CA ASP A 334 2.14 -19.99 -22.14
C ASP A 334 0.82 -19.21 -22.39
N LEU A 335 -0.26 -19.53 -21.66
CA LEU A 335 -1.48 -18.74 -21.55
C LEU A 335 -1.37 -17.77 -20.37
N LEU A 336 -1.16 -16.48 -20.66
CA LEU A 336 -1.00 -15.44 -19.66
C LEU A 336 -2.12 -14.40 -19.76
N TRP A 337 -2.52 -13.90 -18.61
CA TRP A 337 -3.46 -12.80 -18.45
C TRP A 337 -2.78 -11.61 -17.78
N ALA A 338 -3.15 -10.40 -18.19
CA ALA A 338 -2.68 -9.16 -17.60
C ALA A 338 -3.86 -8.18 -17.45
N GLY A 339 -3.93 -7.49 -16.33
CA GLY A 339 -4.93 -6.48 -16.01
C GLY A 339 -4.26 -5.25 -15.44
N SER A 340 -4.61 -4.07 -15.95
CA SER A 340 -3.99 -2.81 -15.53
C SER A 340 -4.78 -2.07 -14.46
N ASP A 341 -4.10 -1.14 -13.77
CA ASP A 341 -4.70 -0.18 -12.85
C ASP A 341 -5.56 0.89 -13.56
N ASP A 342 -5.42 1.01 -14.88
CA ASP A 342 -6.17 1.90 -15.77
C ASP A 342 -7.29 1.22 -16.58
N GLY A 343 -7.52 -0.07 -16.32
CA GLY A 343 -8.75 -0.76 -16.69
C GLY A 343 -8.75 -1.49 -18.01
N LEU A 344 -7.58 -1.93 -18.47
CA LEU A 344 -7.44 -2.82 -19.60
C LEU A 344 -7.19 -4.26 -19.13
N VAL A 345 -7.73 -5.23 -19.88
CA VAL A 345 -7.47 -6.66 -19.68
C VAL A 345 -6.94 -7.24 -20.98
N HIS A 346 -5.80 -7.91 -20.92
CA HIS A 346 -5.14 -8.53 -22.05
C HIS A 346 -4.89 -10.02 -21.82
N VAL A 347 -4.90 -10.78 -22.91
CA VAL A 347 -4.57 -12.21 -22.91
C VAL A 347 -3.61 -12.57 -24.04
N THR A 348 -2.71 -13.50 -23.77
CA THR A 348 -1.86 -14.17 -24.77
C THR A 348 -1.98 -15.68 -24.61
N THR A 349 -1.87 -16.42 -25.71
CA THR A 349 -1.91 -17.90 -25.72
C THR A 349 -0.61 -18.51 -26.25
N ASP A 350 0.40 -17.68 -26.52
CA ASP A 350 1.65 -18.06 -27.19
C ASP A 350 2.91 -17.53 -26.46
N GLY A 351 2.78 -17.30 -25.15
CA GLY A 351 3.90 -16.95 -24.27
C GLY A 351 4.33 -15.50 -24.41
N GLY A 352 3.40 -14.63 -24.84
CA GLY A 352 3.62 -13.20 -25.00
C GLY A 352 4.09 -12.77 -26.39
N GLN A 353 4.03 -13.65 -27.39
CA GLN A 353 4.35 -13.24 -28.76
C GLN A 353 3.25 -12.35 -29.34
N ASN A 354 1.98 -12.68 -29.04
CA ASN A 354 0.82 -11.88 -29.42
C ASN A 354 -0.12 -11.68 -28.21
N TRP A 355 -0.53 -10.44 -27.99
CA TRP A 355 -1.49 -10.06 -26.95
C TRP A 355 -2.76 -9.51 -27.58
N SER A 356 -3.90 -9.89 -27.03
CA SER A 356 -5.23 -9.39 -27.43
C SER A 356 -5.83 -8.59 -26.28
N ASP A 357 -6.30 -7.38 -26.56
CA ASP A 357 -7.18 -6.63 -25.65
C ASP A 357 -8.55 -7.34 -25.62
N VAL A 358 -8.91 -7.79 -24.42
CA VAL A 358 -10.13 -8.53 -24.11
C VAL A 358 -10.91 -7.83 -23.00
N THR A 359 -10.74 -6.52 -22.87
CA THR A 359 -11.41 -5.71 -21.83
C THR A 359 -12.94 -5.87 -21.93
N PRO A 360 -13.65 -6.16 -20.81
CA PRO A 360 -15.11 -6.22 -20.83
C PRO A 360 -15.71 -4.90 -21.32
N LYS A 361 -16.58 -4.93 -22.32
CA LYS A 361 -17.15 -3.72 -22.94
C LYS A 361 -17.95 -2.84 -21.98
N GLU A 362 -18.54 -3.44 -20.96
CA GLU A 362 -19.34 -2.75 -19.94
C GLU A 362 -18.49 -2.28 -18.74
N LEU A 363 -17.20 -2.60 -18.72
CA LEU A 363 -16.29 -2.14 -17.67
C LEU A 363 -16.10 -0.62 -17.81
N PRO A 364 -16.41 0.20 -16.80
CA PRO A 364 -16.19 1.62 -16.91
C PRO A 364 -14.69 1.92 -16.96
N GLU A 365 -14.30 2.97 -17.68
CA GLU A 365 -12.89 3.35 -17.82
C GLU A 365 -12.23 3.66 -16.48
N TRP A 366 -10.90 3.53 -16.44
CA TRP A 366 -10.05 3.80 -15.26
C TRP A 366 -10.30 2.85 -14.07
N SER A 367 -10.96 1.72 -14.33
CA SER A 367 -11.14 0.66 -13.34
C SER A 367 -9.82 0.01 -12.98
N MET A 368 -9.51 -0.24 -11.71
CA MET A 368 -8.34 -1.04 -11.35
C MET A 368 -8.69 -2.52 -11.42
N ILE A 369 -8.01 -3.29 -12.27
CA ILE A 369 -8.11 -4.76 -12.24
C ILE A 369 -7.33 -5.24 -11.03
N SER A 370 -8.02 -5.49 -9.91
CA SER A 370 -7.36 -5.82 -8.63
C SER A 370 -6.80 -7.23 -8.62
N ILE A 371 -7.45 -8.17 -9.33
CA ILE A 371 -6.94 -9.53 -9.48
C ILE A 371 -7.49 -10.24 -10.71
N ILE A 372 -6.72 -11.18 -11.25
CA ILE A 372 -7.14 -12.11 -12.30
C ILE A 372 -6.90 -13.54 -11.78
N GLU A 373 -7.92 -14.39 -11.93
CA GLU A 373 -7.93 -15.79 -11.55
C GLU A 373 -8.21 -16.65 -12.80
N PRO A 374 -7.19 -17.16 -13.50
CA PRO A 374 -7.38 -18.17 -14.53
C PRO A 374 -7.92 -19.47 -13.91
N SER A 375 -8.87 -20.12 -14.58
CA SER A 375 -9.54 -21.29 -14.01
C SER A 375 -8.61 -22.50 -13.86
N HIS A 376 -8.86 -23.26 -12.80
CA HIS A 376 -8.29 -24.57 -12.51
C HIS A 376 -9.01 -25.72 -13.25
N TYR A 377 -10.12 -25.45 -13.95
CA TYR A 377 -10.94 -26.48 -14.63
C TYR A 377 -11.14 -26.28 -16.13
N ASP A 378 -10.94 -25.08 -16.65
CA ASP A 378 -11.10 -24.79 -18.08
C ASP A 378 -10.15 -23.67 -18.53
N ALA A 379 -9.29 -23.94 -19.52
CA ALA A 379 -8.25 -22.97 -19.94
C ALA A 379 -8.84 -21.67 -20.52
N GLY A 380 -10.03 -21.70 -21.11
CA GLY A 380 -10.70 -20.52 -21.65
C GLY A 380 -11.39 -19.66 -20.59
N THR A 381 -11.48 -20.15 -19.35
CA THR A 381 -12.21 -19.50 -18.26
C THR A 381 -11.27 -18.71 -17.36
N ALA A 382 -11.67 -17.49 -17.02
CA ALA A 382 -10.99 -16.65 -16.04
C ALA A 382 -12.00 -15.76 -15.32
N TYR A 383 -11.67 -15.37 -14.10
CA TYR A 383 -12.42 -14.43 -13.27
C TYR A 383 -11.57 -13.20 -13.00
N ILE A 384 -12.19 -12.04 -12.95
CA ILE A 384 -11.52 -10.80 -12.55
C ILE A 384 -12.33 -10.12 -11.46
N ALA A 385 -11.63 -9.63 -10.43
CA ALA A 385 -12.18 -8.65 -9.50
C ALA A 385 -11.71 -7.26 -9.95
N VAL A 386 -12.61 -6.30 -9.83
CA VAL A 386 -12.34 -4.91 -10.20
C VAL A 386 -12.64 -4.01 -9.02
N ASP A 387 -11.70 -3.11 -8.76
CA ASP A 387 -11.79 -2.13 -7.71
C ASP A 387 -11.88 -0.72 -8.31
N ARG A 388 -12.89 0.04 -7.86
CA ARG A 388 -13.14 1.42 -8.27
C ARG A 388 -13.32 2.38 -7.09
N HIS A 389 -13.01 1.97 -5.86
CA HIS A 389 -13.22 2.83 -4.68
C HIS A 389 -12.41 4.13 -4.76
N LYS A 390 -11.23 4.11 -5.40
CA LYS A 390 -10.39 5.30 -5.65
C LYS A 390 -11.04 6.33 -6.59
N LEU A 391 -12.16 5.97 -7.23
CA LEU A 391 -12.97 6.82 -8.10
C LEU A 391 -14.34 7.15 -7.47
N ASP A 392 -14.49 7.00 -6.15
CA ASP A 392 -15.74 7.14 -5.40
C ASP A 392 -16.87 6.20 -5.90
N ASP A 393 -16.50 5.05 -6.46
CA ASP A 393 -17.43 4.03 -6.93
C ASP A 393 -17.27 2.73 -6.12
N PHE A 394 -18.22 2.50 -5.21
CA PHE A 394 -18.22 1.38 -4.28
C PHE A 394 -19.08 0.19 -4.74
N HIS A 395 -19.55 0.19 -6.00
CA HIS A 395 -20.34 -0.93 -6.51
C HIS A 395 -19.49 -2.19 -6.65
N PRO A 396 -20.10 -3.39 -6.53
CA PRO A 396 -19.37 -4.62 -6.73
C PRO A 396 -19.11 -4.92 -8.22
N PHE A 397 -17.89 -5.31 -8.57
CA PHE A 397 -17.51 -5.71 -9.92
C PHE A 397 -16.68 -7.00 -9.90
N ILE A 398 -17.32 -8.10 -10.33
CA ILE A 398 -16.66 -9.36 -10.68
C ILE A 398 -17.15 -9.75 -12.08
N TYR A 399 -16.22 -10.10 -12.96
CA TYR A 399 -16.54 -10.62 -14.29
C TYR A 399 -15.96 -12.02 -14.48
N ARG A 400 -16.67 -12.85 -15.24
CA ARG A 400 -16.24 -14.17 -15.69
C ARG A 400 -16.24 -14.23 -17.21
N THR A 401 -15.19 -14.79 -17.79
CA THR A 401 -15.15 -15.22 -19.19
C THR A 401 -15.06 -16.74 -19.27
N ARG A 402 -15.45 -17.33 -20.40
CA ARG A 402 -15.28 -18.77 -20.71
C ARG A 402 -14.66 -19.02 -22.08
N ASP A 403 -14.20 -17.97 -22.74
CA ASP A 403 -13.80 -17.99 -24.15
C ASP A 403 -12.55 -17.14 -24.42
N TYR A 404 -11.62 -17.15 -23.47
CA TYR A 404 -10.39 -16.37 -23.52
C TYR A 404 -10.67 -14.86 -23.62
N GLY A 405 -11.71 -14.38 -22.93
CA GLY A 405 -12.02 -12.95 -22.82
C GLY A 405 -12.81 -12.36 -24.00
N LYS A 406 -13.22 -13.19 -24.98
CA LYS A 406 -14.04 -12.69 -26.10
C LYS A 406 -15.42 -12.20 -25.63
N SER A 407 -15.95 -12.81 -24.58
CA SER A 407 -17.14 -12.37 -23.88
C SER A 407 -16.98 -12.46 -22.36
N TRP A 408 -17.70 -11.58 -21.66
CA TRP A 408 -17.68 -11.47 -20.21
C TRP A 408 -19.10 -11.40 -19.66
N SER A 409 -19.32 -12.02 -18.50
CA SER A 409 -20.54 -11.93 -17.71
C SER A 409 -20.22 -11.30 -16.36
N ARG A 410 -20.96 -10.26 -15.97
CA ARG A 410 -20.87 -9.69 -14.62
C ARG A 410 -21.59 -10.62 -13.63
N ILE A 411 -20.87 -11.10 -12.63
CA ILE A 411 -21.31 -12.17 -11.71
C ILE A 411 -21.28 -11.68 -10.26
N VAL A 412 -22.17 -10.73 -9.93
CA VAL A 412 -22.17 -10.02 -8.62
C VAL A 412 -23.47 -10.20 -7.83
N ASN A 413 -24.37 -11.08 -8.30
CA ASN A 413 -25.64 -11.29 -7.66
C ASN A 413 -25.46 -11.87 -6.25
N GLY A 414 -26.10 -11.27 -5.25
CA GLY A 414 -25.94 -11.62 -3.83
C GLY A 414 -24.81 -10.86 -3.10
N ILE A 415 -23.98 -10.07 -3.81
CA ILE A 415 -23.01 -9.16 -3.19
C ILE A 415 -23.73 -7.86 -2.80
N PRO A 416 -23.63 -7.39 -1.53
CA PRO A 416 -24.25 -6.13 -1.13
C PRO A 416 -23.72 -4.92 -1.89
N GLU A 417 -24.60 -3.98 -2.21
CA GLU A 417 -24.20 -2.67 -2.73
C GLU A 417 -23.27 -1.94 -1.75
N GLY A 418 -22.32 -1.17 -2.27
CA GLY A 418 -21.30 -0.50 -1.46
C GLY A 418 -20.16 -1.41 -0.97
N SER A 419 -20.14 -2.68 -1.38
CA SER A 419 -19.05 -3.62 -1.06
C SER A 419 -18.13 -3.81 -2.27
N TYR A 420 -17.13 -2.94 -2.40
CA TYR A 420 -16.13 -3.05 -3.47
C TYR A 420 -15.23 -4.27 -3.29
N LEU A 421 -14.64 -4.76 -4.39
CA LEU A 421 -13.94 -6.04 -4.43
C LEU A 421 -12.43 -5.86 -4.50
N ARG A 422 -11.73 -6.65 -3.70
CA ARG A 422 -10.26 -6.75 -3.72
C ARG A 422 -9.77 -8.06 -4.32
N SER A 423 -10.55 -9.14 -4.22
CA SER A 423 -10.13 -10.46 -4.72
C SER A 423 -11.28 -11.35 -5.15
N VAL A 424 -10.98 -12.28 -6.08
CA VAL A 424 -11.79 -13.44 -6.45
C VAL A 424 -10.85 -14.65 -6.62
N ARG A 425 -11.26 -15.83 -6.15
CA ARG A 425 -10.48 -17.07 -6.20
C ARG A 425 -11.37 -18.25 -6.56
N GLU A 426 -10.88 -19.13 -7.42
CA GLU A 426 -11.55 -20.40 -7.74
C GLU A 426 -10.95 -21.53 -6.90
N ASP A 427 -11.80 -22.34 -6.27
CA ASP A 427 -11.31 -23.47 -5.49
C ASP A 427 -10.69 -24.53 -6.41
N PRO A 428 -9.42 -24.93 -6.18
CA PRO A 428 -8.71 -25.85 -7.08
C PRO A 428 -9.15 -27.32 -6.95
N VAL A 429 -10.02 -27.66 -5.99
CA VAL A 429 -10.50 -29.03 -5.73
C VAL A 429 -11.98 -29.20 -6.07
N ARG A 430 -12.82 -28.19 -5.79
CA ARG A 430 -14.26 -28.19 -6.04
C ARG A 430 -14.64 -27.19 -7.13
N LYS A 431 -14.90 -27.72 -8.33
CA LYS A 431 -15.45 -26.94 -9.45
C LYS A 431 -16.73 -26.19 -9.05
N GLY A 432 -16.80 -24.92 -9.43
CA GLY A 432 -17.93 -24.02 -9.17
C GLY A 432 -17.93 -23.39 -7.77
N LEU A 433 -16.99 -23.74 -6.89
CA LEU A 433 -16.79 -23.02 -5.63
C LEU A 433 -15.85 -21.84 -5.86
N LEU A 434 -16.33 -20.62 -5.60
CA LEU A 434 -15.54 -19.39 -5.65
C LEU A 434 -15.56 -18.68 -4.29
N PHE A 435 -14.51 -17.90 -4.02
CA PHE A 435 -14.44 -16.97 -2.89
C PHE A 435 -14.20 -15.55 -3.39
N ALA A 436 -14.79 -14.56 -2.73
CA ALA A 436 -14.56 -13.14 -3.01
C ALA A 436 -14.24 -12.40 -1.71
N GLY A 437 -13.16 -11.60 -1.74
CA GLY A 437 -12.78 -10.69 -0.67
C GLY A 437 -13.27 -9.28 -0.98
N THR A 438 -14.02 -8.69 -0.05
CA THR A 438 -14.57 -7.34 -0.14
C THR A 438 -14.14 -6.54 1.08
N GLU A 439 -14.34 -5.23 1.04
CA GLU A 439 -14.16 -4.39 2.24
C GLU A 439 -15.07 -4.82 3.39
N THR A 440 -16.26 -5.34 3.08
CA THR A 440 -17.25 -5.68 4.10
C THR A 440 -17.14 -7.12 4.62
N GLY A 441 -16.22 -7.92 4.06
CA GLY A 441 -15.92 -9.28 4.49
C GLY A 441 -15.70 -10.26 3.34
N VAL A 442 -15.85 -11.55 3.63
CA VAL A 442 -15.65 -12.63 2.64
C VAL A 442 -17.00 -13.21 2.21
N LEU A 443 -17.16 -13.43 0.91
CA LEU A 443 -18.27 -14.17 0.32
C LEU A 443 -17.79 -15.44 -0.38
N PHE A 444 -18.70 -16.39 -0.56
CA PHE A 444 -18.49 -17.57 -1.38
C PHE A 444 -19.67 -17.79 -2.34
N SER A 445 -19.41 -18.46 -3.45
CA SER A 445 -20.41 -18.95 -4.40
C SER A 445 -20.22 -20.45 -4.60
N LEU A 446 -21.32 -21.20 -4.75
CA LEU A 446 -21.29 -22.66 -5.02
C LEU A 446 -21.69 -22.99 -6.46
N ASP A 447 -21.93 -21.96 -7.26
CA ASP A 447 -22.50 -22.02 -8.59
C ASP A 447 -21.72 -21.14 -9.57
N ASP A 448 -20.40 -21.10 -9.42
CA ASP A 448 -19.50 -20.47 -10.39
C ASP A 448 -19.70 -18.94 -10.53
N GLY A 449 -20.10 -18.30 -9.43
CA GLY A 449 -20.30 -16.86 -9.31
C GLY A 449 -21.73 -16.39 -9.60
N GLU A 450 -22.65 -17.28 -9.96
CA GLU A 450 -24.04 -16.89 -10.26
C GLU A 450 -24.79 -16.35 -9.03
N ASN A 451 -24.48 -16.86 -7.82
CA ASN A 451 -25.00 -16.34 -6.56
C ASN A 451 -23.93 -16.36 -5.46
N TRP A 452 -23.74 -15.21 -4.80
CA TRP A 452 -22.82 -15.03 -3.68
C TRP A 452 -23.53 -15.04 -2.33
N GLN A 453 -22.87 -15.61 -1.32
CA GLN A 453 -23.33 -15.70 0.05
C GLN A 453 -22.22 -15.28 1.01
N ALA A 454 -22.55 -14.51 2.04
CA ALA A 454 -21.57 -14.12 3.05
C ALA A 454 -21.06 -15.33 3.84
N LEU A 455 -19.74 -15.41 4.03
CA LEU A 455 -19.09 -16.38 4.89
C LEU A 455 -19.14 -15.91 6.35
N LYS A 456 -20.21 -16.28 7.07
CA LYS A 456 -20.49 -15.81 8.44
C LYS A 456 -19.81 -16.68 9.50
N LEU A 457 -18.50 -16.54 9.66
CA LEU A 457 -17.71 -17.27 10.67
C LEU A 457 -17.06 -16.34 11.71
N ASN A 458 -17.77 -15.26 12.13
CA ASN A 458 -17.23 -14.19 12.98
C ASN A 458 -15.94 -13.56 12.43
N LEU A 459 -15.81 -13.53 11.10
CA LEU A 459 -14.75 -12.78 10.44
C LEU A 459 -15.00 -11.28 10.65
N PRO A 460 -13.97 -10.48 10.99
CA PRO A 460 -14.12 -9.05 11.11
C PRO A 460 -14.49 -8.43 9.76
N THR A 461 -15.20 -7.31 9.79
CA THR A 461 -15.22 -6.38 8.66
C THR A 461 -13.80 -5.87 8.46
N VAL A 462 -13.35 -5.79 7.20
CA VAL A 462 -11.97 -5.44 6.85
C VAL A 462 -11.83 -3.92 6.81
#